data_AF-A0A011T511-F1
#
_entry.id   AF-A0A011T511-F1
#
_cell.length_a   1.000
_cell.length_b   1.000
_cell.length_c   1.000
_cell.angle_alpha   90.00
_cell.angle_beta   90.00
_cell.angle_gamma   90.00
#
_symmetry.space_group_name_H-M   'P 1'
#
loop_
_entity.id
_entity.type
_entity.pdbx_description
1 polymer ?
#
loop_
_entity_poly.entity_id
_entity_poly.type
_entity_poly.pdbx_seq_one_letter_code
_entity_poly.pdbx_strand_id
1 'polypeptide(L)'
;MKDEAIAQLRTRLQAGDWSALQFILERVLPKGRPIELDSATPSAITDALINGTITSEEAKNLATVLEKIAAIAQVTELHDRIEKLEAIANEKK
;
A
#
# COMPACT_ATOMS: atom_id res chain seq x y z
N MET A 1 -9.29 -19.37 30.13
CA MET A 1 -8.08 -18.83 29.47
C MET A 1 -8.31 -17.47 28.80
N LYS A 2 -9.27 -17.31 27.87
CA LYS A 2 -9.54 -15.99 27.24
C LYS A 2 -10.03 -14.93 28.23
N ASP A 3 -10.96 -15.30 29.10
CA ASP A 3 -11.54 -14.36 30.09
C ASP A 3 -10.52 -13.89 31.12
N GLU A 4 -9.59 -14.77 31.48
CA GLU A 4 -8.51 -14.49 32.43
C GLU A 4 -7.46 -13.56 31.84
N ALA A 5 -7.13 -13.72 30.56
CA ALA A 5 -6.26 -12.79 29.84
C ALA A 5 -6.88 -11.38 29.73
N ILE A 6 -8.20 -11.29 29.48
CA ILE A 6 -8.92 -10.01 29.43
C ILE A 6 -8.96 -9.34 30.81
N ALA A 7 -9.19 -10.12 31.88
CA ALA A 7 -9.17 -9.61 33.24
C ALA A 7 -7.78 -9.03 33.60
N GLN A 8 -6.70 -9.74 33.27
CA GLN A 8 -5.34 -9.24 33.49
C GLN A 8 -5.04 -7.96 32.70
N LEU A 9 -5.49 -7.88 31.44
CA LEU A 9 -5.32 -6.66 30.64
C LEU A 9 -6.05 -5.47 31.26
N ARG A 10 -7.29 -5.67 31.73
CA ARG A 10 -8.08 -4.63 32.40
C ARG A 10 -7.36 -4.11 33.65
N THR A 11 -6.81 -5.01 34.47
CA THR A 11 -6.04 -4.64 35.66
C THR A 11 -4.80 -3.82 35.30
N ARG A 12 -4.05 -4.22 34.25
CA ARG A 12 -2.87 -3.48 33.79
C ARG A 12 -3.23 -2.08 33.26
N LEU A 13 -4.33 -1.96 32.52
CA LEU A 13 -4.85 -0.68 32.04
C LEU A 13 -5.24 0.25 33.19
N GLN A 14 -5.92 -0.27 34.21
CA GLN A 14 -6.29 0.50 35.40
C GLN A 14 -5.06 0.96 36.20
N ALA A 15 -3.97 0.19 36.14
CA ALA A 15 -2.68 0.54 36.74
C ALA A 15 -1.85 1.54 35.90
N GLY A 16 -2.36 2.01 34.74
CA GLY A 16 -1.67 2.97 33.88
C GLY A 16 -0.58 2.37 33.00
N ASP A 17 -0.60 1.05 32.74
CA ASP A 17 0.34 0.40 31.82
C ASP A 17 0.05 0.79 30.37
N TRP A 18 0.84 1.73 29.85
CA TRP A 18 0.78 2.20 28.47
C TRP A 18 1.02 1.11 27.43
N SER A 19 1.77 0.06 27.77
CA SER A 19 2.04 -1.07 26.86
C SER A 19 0.80 -1.91 26.66
N ALA A 20 0.03 -2.14 27.73
CA ALA A 20 -1.26 -2.85 27.66
C ALA A 20 -2.30 -2.04 26.86
N LEU A 21 -2.31 -0.71 27.02
CA LEU A 21 -3.17 0.18 26.23
C LEU A 21 -2.80 0.13 24.75
N GLN A 22 -1.51 0.28 24.41
CA GLN A 22 -1.04 0.21 23.03
C GLN A 22 -1.42 -1.14 22.37
N PHE A 23 -1.21 -2.25 23.08
CA PHE A 23 -1.57 -3.59 22.59
C PHE A 23 -3.06 -3.74 22.25
N ILE A 24 -3.96 -3.16 23.06
CA ILE A 24 -5.40 -3.16 22.72
C ILE A 24 -5.64 -2.27 21.50
N LEU A 25 -5.11 -1.05 21.50
CA LEU A 25 -5.35 -0.08 20.44
C LEU A 25 -4.93 -0.63 19.07
N GLU A 26 -3.77 -1.27 18.96
CA GLU A 26 -3.29 -1.90 17.73
C GLU A 26 -4.20 -3.04 17.21
N ARG A 27 -5.04 -3.62 18.07
CA ARG A 27 -5.94 -4.74 17.74
C ARG A 27 -7.39 -4.34 17.53
N VAL A 28 -7.79 -3.20 18.09
CA VAL A 28 -9.16 -2.66 17.96
C VAL A 28 -9.22 -1.60 16.87
N LEU A 29 -8.17 -0.79 16.72
CA LEU A 29 -8.13 0.20 15.65
C LEU A 29 -7.88 -0.49 14.30
N PRO A 30 -8.52 0.01 13.23
CA PRO A 30 -8.23 -0.48 11.89
C PRO A 30 -6.75 -0.23 11.56
N LYS A 31 -6.07 -1.25 11.04
CA LYS A 31 -4.63 -1.19 10.70
C LYS A 31 -4.29 -0.23 9.56
N GLY A 32 -5.29 0.30 8.88
CA GLY A 32 -5.13 1.26 7.82
C GLY A 32 -6.33 2.18 7.78
N ARG A 33 -6.09 3.41 7.32
CA ARG A 33 -7.14 4.33 6.90
C ARG A 33 -7.20 4.34 5.38
N PRO A 34 -8.37 4.60 4.78
CA PRO A 34 -8.42 4.92 3.36
C PRO A 34 -7.59 6.18 3.11
N ILE A 35 -6.72 6.10 2.11
CA ILE A 35 -5.99 7.25 1.59
C ILE A 35 -6.76 7.74 0.37
N GLU A 36 -7.25 8.96 0.42
CA GLU A 36 -7.81 9.63 -0.74
C GLU A 36 -6.68 10.32 -1.49
N LEU A 37 -6.47 9.91 -2.75
CA LEU A 37 -5.53 10.55 -3.67
C LEU A 37 -6.35 11.14 -4.82
N ASP A 38 -6.03 12.37 -5.21
CA ASP A 38 -6.69 13.06 -6.31
C ASP A 38 -6.46 12.35 -7.67
N SER A 39 -5.33 11.64 -7.79
CA SER A 39 -5.04 10.77 -8.93
C SER A 39 -4.02 9.68 -8.59
N ALA A 40 -3.97 8.62 -9.40
CA ALA A 40 -2.98 7.55 -9.30
C ALA A 40 -1.68 7.88 -10.07
N THR A 41 -1.14 9.09 -9.88
CA THR A 41 0.10 9.55 -10.54
C THR A 41 1.23 9.77 -9.54
N PRO A 42 2.51 9.65 -9.96
CA PRO A 42 3.65 9.94 -9.07
C PRO A 42 3.63 11.36 -8.49
N SER A 43 3.12 12.35 -9.25
CA SER A 43 2.98 13.73 -8.77
C SER A 43 2.00 13.80 -7.60
N ALA A 44 0.81 13.21 -7.74
CA ALA A 44 -0.20 13.24 -6.68
C ALA A 44 0.26 12.55 -5.39
N ILE A 45 1.08 11.50 -5.48
CA ILE A 45 1.69 10.87 -4.29
C ILE A 45 2.69 11.85 -3.63
N THR A 46 3.48 12.54 -4.44
CA THR A 46 4.46 13.51 -3.94
C THR A 46 3.76 14.68 -3.24
N ASP A 47 2.71 15.22 -3.85
CA ASP A 47 1.91 16.30 -3.29
C ASP A 47 1.22 15.85 -1.99
N ALA A 48 0.65 14.64 -1.96
CA ALA A 48 0.05 14.08 -0.75
C ALA A 48 1.06 13.87 0.38
N LEU A 49 2.32 13.53 0.06
CA LEU A 49 3.39 13.38 1.04
C LEU A 49 3.83 14.75 1.59
N ILE A 50 4.00 15.75 0.72
CA ILE A 50 4.39 17.11 1.11
C ILE A 50 3.32 17.75 2.01
N ASN A 51 2.04 17.54 1.69
CA ASN A 51 0.92 18.09 2.44
C ASN A 51 0.63 17.32 3.75
N GLY A 52 1.38 16.25 4.03
CA GLY A 52 1.19 15.42 5.23
C GLY A 52 -0.08 14.57 5.20
N THR A 53 -0.74 14.45 4.05
CA THR A 53 -1.92 13.60 3.86
C THR A 53 -1.54 12.13 4.00
N ILE A 54 -0.33 11.74 3.58
CA ILE A 54 0.21 10.38 3.71
C ILE A 54 1.56 10.39 4.44
N THR A 55 1.90 9.25 5.02
CA THR A 55 3.21 9.00 5.63
C THR A 55 4.23 8.55 4.58
N SER A 56 5.52 8.64 4.91
CA SER A 56 6.60 8.17 4.04
C SER A 56 6.52 6.67 3.72
N GLU A 57 6.01 5.87 4.64
CA GLU A 57 5.82 4.43 4.44
C GLU A 57 4.68 4.16 3.44
N GLU A 58 3.56 4.85 3.58
CA GLU A 58 2.45 4.80 2.62
C GLU A 58 2.90 5.24 1.22
N ALA A 59 3.67 6.34 1.13
CA ALA A 59 4.22 6.84 -0.13
C ALA A 59 5.14 5.82 -0.81
N LYS A 60 6.04 5.18 -0.05
CA LYS A 60 6.93 4.13 -0.57
C LYS A 60 6.14 2.95 -1.13
N ASN A 61 5.14 2.48 -0.38
CA ASN A 61 4.29 1.36 -0.80
C ASN A 61 3.54 1.69 -2.10
N LEU A 62 2.98 2.90 -2.20
CA LEU A 62 2.31 3.37 -3.42
C LEU A 62 3.26 3.48 -4.61
N ALA A 63 4.47 4.03 -4.41
CA ALA A 63 5.48 4.13 -5.46
C ALA A 63 5.85 2.76 -6.03
N THR A 64 6.07 1.75 -5.16
CA THR A 64 6.35 0.38 -5.60
C THR A 64 5.19 -0.24 -6.40
N VAL A 65 3.94 0.07 -6.04
CA VAL A 65 2.78 -0.41 -6.80
C VAL A 65 2.71 0.26 -8.17
N LEU A 66 2.91 1.59 -8.25
CA LEU A 66 2.91 2.31 -9.51
C LEU A 66 4.03 1.86 -10.45
N GLU A 67 5.24 1.63 -9.92
CA GLU A 67 6.36 1.10 -10.70
C GLU A 67 6.01 -0.24 -11.34
N LYS A 68 5.38 -1.14 -10.59
CA LYS A 68 4.93 -2.44 -11.11
C LYS A 68 3.88 -2.28 -12.21
N ILE A 69 2.94 -1.37 -12.05
CA ILE A 69 1.92 -1.09 -13.09
C ILE A 69 2.58 -0.57 -14.36
N ALA A 70 3.53 0.37 -14.23
CA ALA A 70 4.26 0.92 -15.37
C ALA A 70 5.09 -0.15 -16.08
N ALA A 71 5.77 -1.03 -15.33
CA ALA A 71 6.52 -2.14 -15.89
C ALA A 71 5.62 -3.11 -16.68
N ILE A 72 4.44 -3.43 -16.15
CA ILE A 72 3.45 -4.27 -16.86
C ILE A 72 3.03 -3.61 -18.18
N ALA A 73 2.71 -2.31 -18.17
CA ALA A 73 2.31 -1.60 -19.37
C ALA A 73 3.40 -1.63 -20.46
N GLN A 74 4.67 -1.44 -20.09
CA GLN A 74 5.80 -1.53 -21.02
C GLN A 74 5.95 -2.95 -21.59
N VAL A 75 5.78 -3.98 -20.77
CA VAL A 75 5.84 -5.38 -21.23
C VAL A 75 4.74 -5.64 -22.26
N THR A 76 3.51 -5.20 -22.01
CA THR A 76 2.40 -5.34 -22.97
C THR A 76 2.72 -4.62 -24.28
N GLU A 77 3.21 -3.38 -24.22
CA GLU A 77 3.59 -2.63 -25.42
C GLU A 77 4.69 -3.33 -26.23
N LEU A 78 5.68 -3.93 -25.56
CA LEU A 78 6.73 -4.70 -26.23
C LEU A 78 6.19 -5.94 -26.94
N HIS A 79 5.24 -6.66 -26.33
CA HIS A 79 4.59 -7.80 -26.97
C HIS A 79 3.82 -7.36 -28.23
N ASP A 80 3.05 -6.27 -28.15
CA ASP A 80 2.31 -5.73 -29.30
C ASP A 80 3.26 -5.33 -30.43
N ARG A 81 4.43 -4.76 -30.10
CA ARG A 81 5.45 -4.40 -31.09
C ARG A 81 6.08 -5.63 -31.73
N ILE A 82 6.36 -6.67 -30.94
CA ILE A 82 6.90 -7.94 -31.46
C ILE A 82 5.90 -8.60 -32.40
N GLU A 83 4.62 -8.69 -32.03
CA GLU A 83 3.56 -9.29 -32.86
C GLU A 83 3.45 -8.56 -34.21
N LYS A 84 3.48 -7.23 -34.19
CA LYS A 84 3.49 -6.42 -35.43
C LYS A 84 4.71 -6.69 -36.30
N LEU A 85 5.90 -6.82 -35.70
CA LEU A 85 7.13 -7.12 -36.44
C LEU A 85 7.12 -8.53 -37.02
N GLU A 86 6.62 -9.52 -36.28
CA GLU A 86 6.47 -10.90 -36.75
C GLU A 86 5.47 -11.00 -37.90
N ALA A 87 4.36 -10.27 -37.85
CA ALA A 87 3.39 -10.18 -38.95
C ALA A 87 4.05 -9.64 -40.23
N ILE A 88 4.78 -8.53 -40.13
CA ILE A 88 5.49 -7.92 -41.28
C ILE A 88 6.59 -8.84 -41.81
N ALA A 89 7.31 -9.54 -40.94
CA ALA A 89 8.37 -10.46 -41.33
C ALA A 89 7.82 -11.70 -42.06
N ASN A 90 6.64 -12.19 -41.65
CA ASN A 90 5.97 -13.32 -42.29
C ASN A 90 5.31 -12.94 -43.63
N GLU A 91 4.84 -11.69 -43.80
CA GLU A 91 4.31 -11.21 -45.10
C GLU A 91 5.38 -11.05 -46.19
N LYS A 92 6.66 -10.95 -45.81
CA LYS A 92 7.79 -10.76 -46.75
C LYS A 92 8.48 -12.07 -47.18
N LYS A 93 7.98 -13.23 -46.76
CA LYS A 93 8.42 -14.56 -47.22
C LYS A 93 7.46 -15.12 -48.26
#